data_AF-A0AAX7TKU9-F1
#
_entry.id   AF-A0AAX7TKU9-F1
#
_cell.length_a   1.000
_cell.length_b   1.000
_cell.length_c   1.000
_cell.angle_alpha   90.00
_cell.angle_beta   90.00
_cell.angle_gamma   90.00
#
_symmetry.space_group_name_H-M   'P 1'
#
loop_
_entity.id
_entity.type
_entity.pdbx_description
1 polymer ?
#
loop_
_entity_poly.entity_id
_entity_poly.type
_entity_poly.pdbx_seq_one_letter_code
_entity_poly.pdbx_strand_id
1 'polypeptide(L)'
;AGGQAQKNISPRVGTPSDGPLPTPEPFSGESDKCAGFLAQVSLTFLELQRFHGNDGAKITYFVQLLRGRALKWAQVVLNSDPVITYADFLSKFKNGRVTGWGEDCHM
;
A
#
# COMPACT_ATOMS: atom_id res chain seq x y z
N ALA A 1 27.61 26.41 -30.88
CA ALA A 1 26.83 26.97 -29.75
C ALA A 1 25.61 27.68 -30.33
N GLY A 2 24.36 27.47 -29.91
CA GLY A 2 23.79 26.64 -28.85
C GLY A 2 22.39 26.18 -29.28
N GLY A 3 21.94 25.07 -28.70
CA GLY A 3 20.64 24.47 -28.98
C GLY A 3 19.50 25.27 -28.33
N GLN A 4 18.37 25.37 -29.02
CA GLN A 4 17.10 25.76 -28.41
C GLN A 4 16.25 24.52 -28.16
N ALA A 5 15.94 24.31 -26.89
CA ALA A 5 15.12 23.23 -26.37
C ALA A 5 13.65 23.44 -26.75
N GLN A 6 13.10 22.49 -27.50
CA GLN A 6 11.67 22.40 -27.76
C GLN A 6 10.97 21.79 -26.56
N LYS A 7 10.45 22.66 -25.68
CA LYS A 7 9.53 22.34 -24.59
C LYS A 7 8.19 21.88 -25.15
N ASN A 8 8.07 20.58 -25.42
CA ASN A 8 6.82 19.98 -25.86
C ASN A 8 5.85 19.89 -24.66
N ILE A 9 4.77 20.64 -24.75
CA ILE A 9 3.65 20.67 -23.83
C ILE A 9 2.73 19.53 -24.25
N SER A 10 2.47 18.58 -23.35
CA SER A 10 1.36 17.65 -23.53
C SER A 10 0.58 17.56 -22.22
N PRO A 11 -0.63 18.14 -22.13
CA PRO A 11 -1.52 17.83 -21.03
C PRO A 11 -2.00 16.39 -21.26
N ARG A 12 -1.50 15.45 -20.46
CA ARG A 12 -2.05 14.08 -20.48
C ARG A 12 -3.45 14.15 -19.86
N VAL A 13 -4.43 14.45 -20.70
CA VAL A 13 -5.84 14.13 -20.47
C VAL A 13 -5.90 12.63 -20.17
N GLY A 14 -6.21 12.30 -18.92
CA GLY A 14 -6.42 10.91 -18.51
C GLY A 14 -7.71 10.42 -19.13
N THR A 15 -7.61 9.65 -20.21
CA THR A 15 -8.68 8.76 -20.66
C THR A 15 -9.00 7.77 -19.54
N PRO A 16 -10.27 7.44 -19.24
CA PRO A 16 -10.61 6.26 -18.44
C PRO A 16 -10.37 5.03 -19.31
N SER A 17 -9.09 4.72 -19.53
CA SER A 17 -8.66 3.56 -20.28
C SER A 17 -8.79 2.35 -19.36
N ASP A 18 -9.54 1.36 -19.82
CA ASP A 18 -9.33 -0.05 -19.53
C ASP A 18 -7.83 -0.34 -19.70
N GLY A 19 -7.09 -0.19 -18.61
CA GLY A 19 -5.66 -0.34 -18.50
C GLY A 19 -5.39 -1.15 -17.24
N PRO A 20 -4.24 -1.82 -17.14
CA PRO A 20 -3.90 -2.57 -15.93
C PRO A 20 -4.11 -1.64 -14.73
N LEU A 21 -4.78 -2.16 -13.68
CA LEU A 21 -5.13 -1.39 -12.49
C LEU A 21 -3.98 -0.44 -12.12
N PRO A 22 -4.28 0.84 -11.82
CA PRO A 22 -3.24 1.79 -11.45
C PRO A 22 -2.41 1.16 -10.33
N THR A 23 -1.09 1.13 -10.53
CA THR A 23 -0.19 0.55 -9.54
C THR A 23 -0.42 1.34 -8.24
N PRO A 24 -0.81 0.69 -7.14
CA PRO A 24 -1.20 1.43 -5.95
C PRO A 24 -0.03 2.24 -5.45
N GLU A 25 -0.32 3.46 -5.01
CA GLU A 25 0.72 4.34 -4.53
C GLU A 25 1.33 3.81 -3.23
N PRO A 26 2.65 3.95 -3.04
CA PRO A 26 3.28 3.58 -1.80
C PRO A 26 2.72 4.38 -0.61
N PHE A 27 2.34 3.68 0.46
CA PHE A 27 1.70 4.23 1.65
C PHE A 27 2.68 4.33 2.82
N SER A 28 2.99 5.56 3.26
CA SER A 28 3.96 5.82 4.33
C SER A 28 3.36 5.87 5.75
N GLY A 29 2.04 5.76 5.90
CA GLY A 29 1.35 5.93 7.20
C GLY A 29 0.53 7.21 7.33
N GLU A 30 0.24 7.92 6.23
CA GLU A 30 -0.54 9.16 6.25
C GLU A 30 -2.03 8.88 6.55
N SER A 31 -2.57 9.46 7.62
CA SER A 31 -3.96 9.21 8.04
C SER A 31 -5.00 9.60 6.98
N ASP A 32 -4.77 10.70 6.29
CA ASP A 32 -5.66 11.23 5.24
C ASP A 32 -5.78 10.29 4.03
N LYS A 33 -4.68 9.66 3.62
CA LYS A 33 -4.63 8.73 2.48
C LYS A 33 -5.02 7.30 2.83
N CYS A 34 -5.24 7.03 4.12
CA CYS A 34 -5.35 5.69 4.65
C CYS A 34 -6.65 4.98 4.24
N ALA A 35 -7.75 5.73 4.06
CA ALA A 35 -9.01 5.21 3.56
C ALA A 35 -8.90 4.85 2.07
N GLY A 36 -8.33 5.74 1.26
CA GLY A 36 -8.10 5.51 -0.17
C GLY A 36 -7.17 4.33 -0.43
N PHE A 37 -6.09 4.20 0.35
CA PHE A 37 -5.19 3.06 0.27
C PHE A 37 -5.90 1.72 0.49
N LEU A 38 -6.72 1.58 1.55
CA LEU A 38 -7.45 0.34 1.81
C LEU A 38 -8.47 0.02 0.72
N ALA A 39 -9.12 1.03 0.15
CA ALA A 39 -10.04 0.85 -0.96
C ALA A 39 -9.31 0.26 -2.17
N GLN A 40 -8.16 0.82 -2.56
CA GLN A 40 -7.34 0.33 -3.67
C GLN A 40 -6.88 -1.13 -3.46
N VAL A 41 -6.41 -1.45 -2.26
CA VAL A 41 -5.98 -2.81 -1.92
C VAL A 41 -7.14 -3.80 -1.96
N SER A 42 -8.31 -3.40 -1.45
CA SER A 42 -9.51 -4.25 -1.46
C SER A 42 -9.96 -4.54 -2.89
N LEU A 43 -10.02 -3.51 -3.76
CA LEU A 43 -10.38 -3.66 -5.17
C LEU A 43 -9.42 -4.62 -5.90
N THR A 44 -8.12 -4.49 -5.64
CA THR A 44 -7.10 -5.39 -6.20
C THR A 44 -7.36 -6.85 -5.79
N PHE A 45 -7.73 -7.10 -4.54
CA PHE A 45 -8.01 -8.46 -4.07
C PHE A 45 -9.30 -9.04 -4.63
N LEU A 46 -10.29 -8.20 -4.94
CA LEU A 46 -11.51 -8.62 -5.63
C LEU A 46 -11.21 -9.02 -7.08
N GLU A 47 -10.35 -8.25 -7.75
CA GLU A 47 -10.08 -8.47 -9.17
C GLU A 47 -9.14 -9.66 -9.41
N LEU A 48 -8.14 -9.86 -8.54
CA LEU A 48 -7.12 -10.88 -8.74
C LEU A 48 -7.40 -12.16 -7.96
N GLN A 49 -7.85 -13.19 -8.70
CA GLN A 49 -8.12 -14.55 -8.19
C GLN A 49 -6.96 -15.17 -7.41
N ARG A 50 -5.70 -14.82 -7.71
CA ARG A 50 -4.51 -15.30 -6.98
C ARG A 50 -4.49 -14.92 -5.48
N PHE A 51 -5.28 -13.93 -5.08
CA PHE A 51 -5.41 -13.55 -3.68
C PHE A 51 -6.57 -14.27 -2.99
N HIS A 52 -7.44 -14.99 -3.71
CA HIS A 52 -8.51 -15.75 -3.07
C HIS A 52 -7.92 -16.89 -2.23
N GLY A 53 -8.26 -16.91 -0.93
CA GLY A 53 -7.83 -17.95 0.01
C GLY A 53 -6.35 -17.98 0.38
N ASN A 54 -5.53 -17.03 -0.09
CA ASN A 54 -4.10 -16.97 0.25
C ASN A 54 -3.76 -15.71 1.05
N ASP A 55 -3.80 -15.84 2.37
CA ASP A 55 -3.43 -14.75 3.29
C ASP A 55 -2.00 -14.26 3.08
N GLY A 56 -1.06 -15.16 2.84
CA GLY A 56 0.35 -14.82 2.59
C GLY A 56 0.53 -13.94 1.35
N ALA A 57 -0.17 -14.24 0.26
CA ALA A 57 -0.16 -13.42 -0.95
C ALA A 57 -0.76 -12.02 -0.70
N LYS A 58 -1.89 -11.95 0.02
CA LYS A 58 -2.54 -10.68 0.39
C LYS A 58 -1.62 -9.81 1.26
N ILE A 59 -1.04 -10.40 2.30
CA ILE A 59 -0.12 -9.72 3.21
C ILE A 59 1.11 -9.25 2.45
N THR A 60 1.72 -10.11 1.63
CA THR A 60 2.89 -9.75 0.82
C THR A 60 2.59 -8.54 -0.06
N TYR A 61 1.47 -8.58 -0.79
CA TYR A 61 1.05 -7.45 -1.63
C TYR A 61 0.84 -6.17 -0.82
N PHE A 62 0.15 -6.28 0.32
CA PHE A 62 -0.10 -5.15 1.21
C PHE A 62 1.21 -4.51 1.67
N VAL A 63 2.16 -5.32 2.13
CA VAL A 63 3.48 -4.89 2.63
C VAL A 63 4.33 -4.26 1.53
N GLN A 64 4.28 -4.77 0.30
CA GLN A 64 5.00 -4.19 -0.86
C GLN A 64 4.61 -2.73 -1.13
N LEU A 65 3.38 -2.36 -0.77
CA LEU A 65 2.88 -1.00 -0.89
C LEU A 65 3.22 -0.13 0.31
N LEU A 66 3.71 -0.66 1.43
CA LEU A 66 4.04 0.13 2.60
C LEU A 66 5.42 0.78 2.49
N ARG A 67 5.58 1.97 3.06
CA ARG A 67 6.85 2.69 3.20
C ARG A 67 7.01 3.28 4.59
N GLY A 68 8.24 3.70 4.91
CA GLY A 68 8.55 4.42 6.15
C GLY A 68 8.04 3.71 7.41
N ARG A 69 7.28 4.46 8.23
CA ARG A 69 6.73 3.96 9.50
C ARG A 69 5.74 2.81 9.30
N ALA A 70 4.96 2.85 8.21
CA ALA A 70 4.00 1.79 7.92
C ALA A 70 4.68 0.45 7.63
N LEU A 71 5.77 0.48 6.86
CA LEU A 71 6.55 -0.72 6.58
C LEU A 71 7.23 -1.27 7.84
N LYS A 72 7.79 -0.38 8.69
CA LYS A 72 8.45 -0.80 9.93
C LYS A 72 7.50 -1.49 10.90
N TRP A 73 6.28 -0.97 11.06
CA TRP A 73 5.24 -1.65 11.84
C TRP A 73 4.89 -3.03 11.27
N ALA A 74 4.77 -3.15 9.94
CA ALA A 74 4.42 -4.43 9.33
C ALA A 74 5.50 -5.50 9.58
N GLN A 75 6.77 -5.09 9.52
CA GLN A 75 7.89 -5.97 9.88
C GLN A 75 7.80 -6.45 11.34
N VAL A 76 7.47 -5.57 12.29
CA VAL A 76 7.29 -5.93 13.70
C VAL A 76 6.15 -6.94 13.86
N VAL A 77 4.99 -6.68 13.25
CA VAL A 77 3.83 -7.58 13.32
C VAL A 77 4.16 -8.96 12.75
N LEU A 78 4.81 -9.01 11.59
CA LEU A 78 5.15 -10.28 10.94
C LEU A 78 6.27 -11.04 11.65
N ASN A 79 7.18 -10.34 12.33
CA ASN A 79 8.21 -10.98 13.15
C ASN A 79 7.61 -11.59 14.43
N SER A 80 6.62 -10.93 15.03
CA SER A 80 5.91 -11.44 16.20
C SER A 80 4.96 -12.60 15.85
N ASP A 81 4.28 -12.51 14.70
CA ASP A 81 3.27 -13.48 14.27
C ASP A 81 3.46 -13.85 12.77
N PRO A 82 4.38 -14.77 12.44
CA PRO A 82 4.70 -15.09 11.04
C PRO A 82 3.59 -15.84 10.29
N VAL A 83 2.61 -16.39 11.01
CA VAL A 83 1.46 -17.14 10.47
C VAL A 83 0.14 -16.35 10.58
N ILE A 84 0.23 -15.03 10.78
CA ILE A 84 -0.94 -14.15 10.89
C ILE A 84 -1.83 -14.23 9.64
N THR A 85 -3.15 -14.27 9.85
CA THR A 85 -4.11 -14.21 8.73
C THR A 85 -4.23 -12.77 8.23
N TYR A 86 -4.66 -12.58 6.98
CA TYR A 86 -4.88 -11.24 6.44
C TYR A 86 -5.94 -10.47 7.23
N ALA A 87 -6.97 -11.16 7.74
CA ALA A 87 -8.00 -10.55 8.57
C ALA A 87 -7.43 -10.00 9.88
N ASP A 88 -6.59 -10.77 10.57
CA ASP A 88 -5.96 -10.34 11.81
C ASP A 88 -4.92 -9.22 11.55
N PHE A 89 -4.11 -9.36 10.50
CA PHE A 89 -3.17 -8.34 10.06
C PHE A 89 -3.88 -7.01 9.78
N LEU A 90 -5.02 -7.04 9.08
CA LEU A 90 -5.81 -5.85 8.78
C LEU A 90 -6.48 -5.27 10.04
N SER A 91 -6.90 -6.11 10.98
CA SER A 91 -7.43 -5.68 12.28
C SER A 91 -6.35 -4.90 13.06
N LYS A 92 -5.16 -5.49 13.20
CA LYS A 92 -4.00 -4.83 13.81
C LYS A 92 -3.64 -3.53 13.09
N PHE A 93 -3.67 -3.51 11.75
CA PHE A 93 -3.40 -2.33 10.93
C PHE A 93 -4.37 -1.19 11.24
N LYS A 94 -5.68 -1.49 11.29
CA LYS A 94 -6.73 -0.50 11.60
C LYS A 94 -6.61 0.01 13.03
N ASN A 95 -6.31 -0.88 13.99
CA ASN A 95 -6.15 -0.50 15.39
C ASN A 95 -4.88 0.34 15.63
N GLY A 96 -3.77 0.01 14.95
CA GLY A 96 -2.53 0.79 15.00
C GLY A 96 -2.68 2.23 14.49
N ARG A 97 -3.66 2.51 13.61
CA ARG A 97 -4.01 3.90 13.23
C ARG A 97 -4.56 4.71 14.40
N VAL A 98 -5.27 4.05 15.32
CA VAL A 98 -5.89 4.69 16.49
C VAL A 98 -4.84 5.02 17.54
N THR A 99 -3.80 4.19 17.66
CA THR A 99 -2.74 4.36 18.67
C THR A 99 -1.54 5.18 18.19
N GLY A 100 -1.53 5.62 16.93
CA GLY A 100 -0.35 6.23 16.33
C GLY A 100 0.70 5.17 15.99
N TRP A 101 1.19 5.19 14.75
CA TRP A 101 2.17 4.24 14.23
C TRP A 101 3.57 4.56 14.77
N GLY A 102 3.75 4.26 16.05
CA GLY A 102 4.97 4.41 16.81
C GLY A 102 4.67 5.00 18.17
N GLU A 103 4.93 4.22 19.22
CA GLU A 103 5.96 4.54 20.21
C GLU A 103 6.78 3.26 20.47
N ASP A 104 8.11 3.44 20.52
CA ASP A 104 9.16 2.45 20.79
C ASP A 104 9.67 1.53 19.66
N CYS A 105 10.57 2.09 18.84
CA CYS A 105 11.70 1.31 18.35
C CYS A 105 12.85 1.46 19.36
N HIS A 106 12.83 0.71 20.46
CA HIS A 106 14.04 0.44 21.23
C HIS A 106 14.41 -1.03 21.06
N MET A 107 15.39 -1.29 20.19
CA MET A 107 16.55 -2.19 20.37
C MET A 107 17.56 -1.86 19.27
#